data_AF-E6U5Z5-F1
#
_entry.id   AF-E6U5Z5-F1
#
_cell.length_a   1.000
_cell.length_b   1.000
_cell.length_c   1.000
_cell.angle_alpha   90.00
_cell.angle_beta   90.00
_cell.angle_gamma   90.00
#
_symmetry.space_group_name_H-M   'P 1'
#
loop_
_entity.id
_entity.type
_entity.pdbx_description
1 polymer ?
#
loop_
_entity_poly.entity_id
_entity_poly.type
_entity_poly.pdbx_seq_one_letter_code
_entity_poly.pdbx_strand_id
1 'polypeptide(L)'
;MNLERVTLEDLDGDQRELAELIGMEAYRALATHHGGTYVYVQAPNSLLRKDRNEQIRRKFDGKNYKELALEYQISESTVRLIVEDDARRMRYGPISGQINLFDKKMF
;
A
#
# COMPACT_ATOMS: atom_id res chain seq x y z
N MET A 1 -16.88 -8.89 26.81
CA MET A 1 -17.96 -7.88 26.77
C MET A 1 -18.73 -8.07 25.47
N ASN A 2 -20.07 -8.10 25.49
CA ASN A 2 -20.87 -8.26 24.28
C ASN A 2 -21.31 -6.88 23.77
N LEU A 3 -20.80 -6.47 22.60
CA LEU A 3 -21.13 -5.18 21.99
C LEU A 3 -22.41 -5.23 21.14
N GLU A 4 -23.06 -6.38 20.92
CA GLU A 4 -24.28 -6.49 20.11
C GLU A 4 -25.44 -5.63 20.61
N ARG A 5 -25.43 -5.30 21.90
CA ARG A 5 -26.43 -4.44 22.53
C ARG A 5 -26.20 -2.94 22.31
N VAL A 6 -25.00 -2.56 21.90
CA VAL A 6 -24.65 -1.16 21.62
C VAL A 6 -25.33 -0.76 20.32
N THR A 7 -26.06 0.34 20.37
CA THR A 7 -26.75 0.93 19.22
C THR A 7 -26.13 2.28 18.86
N LEU A 8 -26.65 2.92 17.79
CA LEU A 8 -26.17 4.23 17.35
C LEU A 8 -26.44 5.32 18.39
N GLU A 9 -27.49 5.17 19.18
CA GLU A 9 -27.90 6.11 20.23
C GLU A 9 -26.92 6.14 21.41
N ASP A 10 -26.12 5.11 21.59
CA ASP A 10 -25.09 5.03 22.63
C ASP A 10 -23.78 5.74 22.22
N LEU A 11 -23.69 6.23 20.97
CA LEU A 11 -22.51 6.85 20.40
C LEU A 11 -22.71 8.35 20.22
N ASP A 12 -21.64 9.11 20.45
CA ASP A 12 -21.60 10.55 20.31
C ASP A 12 -20.46 11.02 19.39
N GLY A 13 -20.65 12.19 18.77
CA GLY A 13 -19.65 12.87 17.94
C GLY A 13 -19.06 11.99 16.84
N ASP A 14 -17.73 12.04 16.68
CA ASP A 14 -16.99 11.30 15.66
C ASP A 14 -17.26 9.79 15.68
N GLN A 15 -17.57 9.20 16.85
CA GLN A 15 -17.87 7.78 16.95
C GLN A 15 -19.21 7.44 16.31
N ARG A 16 -20.21 8.30 16.51
CA ARG A 16 -21.53 8.16 15.89
C ARG A 16 -21.44 8.36 14.39
N GLU A 17 -20.79 9.43 13.94
CA GLU A 17 -20.61 9.71 12.51
C GLU A 17 -19.90 8.55 11.79
N LEU A 18 -18.85 8.00 12.44
CA LEU A 18 -18.15 6.84 11.90
C LEU A 18 -19.05 5.61 11.82
N ALA A 19 -19.83 5.33 12.87
CA ALA A 19 -20.76 4.19 12.90
C ALA A 19 -21.91 4.34 11.89
N GLU A 20 -22.39 5.56 11.65
CA GLU A 20 -23.38 5.86 10.60
C GLU A 20 -22.78 5.62 9.20
N LEU A 21 -21.50 5.97 9.00
CA LEU A 21 -20.81 5.80 7.73
C LEU A 21 -20.53 4.33 7.37
N ILE A 22 -20.04 3.52 8.32
CA ILE A 22 -19.58 2.14 8.07
C ILE A 22 -20.59 1.06 8.51
N GLY A 23 -21.61 1.47 9.27
CA GLY A 23 -22.59 0.58 9.89
C GLY A 23 -22.15 0.04 11.27
N MET A 24 -23.12 -0.26 12.12
CA MET A 24 -22.88 -0.73 13.50
C MET A 24 -22.13 -2.06 13.60
N GLU A 25 -22.31 -2.96 12.63
CA GLU A 25 -21.57 -4.23 12.61
C GLU A 25 -20.07 -4.00 12.45
N ALA A 26 -19.67 -3.22 11.44
CA ALA A 26 -18.27 -2.88 11.20
C ALA A 26 -17.69 -2.01 12.33
N TYR A 27 -18.48 -1.07 12.87
CA TYR A 27 -18.07 -0.28 14.04
C TYR A 27 -17.76 -1.17 15.25
N ARG A 28 -18.62 -2.15 15.58
CA ARG A 28 -18.38 -3.08 16.69
C ARG A 28 -17.15 -3.94 16.48
N ALA A 29 -16.90 -4.39 15.25
CA ALA A 29 -15.66 -5.09 14.93
C ALA A 29 -14.43 -4.19 15.15
N LEU A 30 -14.49 -2.94 14.70
CA LEU A 30 -13.42 -1.96 14.90
C LEU A 30 -13.16 -1.69 16.39
N ALA A 31 -14.22 -1.48 17.18
CA ALA A 31 -14.12 -1.29 18.62
C ALA A 31 -13.57 -2.54 19.34
N THR A 32 -13.94 -3.75 18.89
CA THR A 32 -13.46 -5.02 19.46
C THR A 32 -11.97 -5.22 19.24
N HIS A 33 -11.48 -4.95 18.02
CA HIS A 33 -10.10 -5.25 17.64
C HIS A 33 -9.12 -4.10 17.89
N HIS A 34 -9.60 -2.85 17.87
CA HIS A 34 -8.75 -1.67 17.92
C HIS A 34 -9.15 -0.65 19.00
N GLY A 35 -10.20 -0.93 19.78
CA GLY A 35 -10.61 -0.07 20.89
C GLY A 35 -9.46 0.18 21.88
N GLY A 36 -9.30 1.44 22.30
CA GLY A 36 -8.21 1.86 23.19
C GLY A 36 -6.87 2.12 22.48
N THR A 37 -6.80 1.95 21.16
CA THR A 37 -5.64 2.30 20.34
C THR A 37 -5.98 3.35 19.29
N TYR A 38 -4.96 3.99 18.72
CA TYR A 38 -5.15 4.91 17.59
C TYR A 38 -5.03 4.16 16.26
N VAL A 39 -6.12 4.13 15.48
CA VAL A 39 -6.12 3.61 14.12
C VAL A 39 -6.09 4.77 13.13
N TYR A 40 -4.99 4.89 12.39
CA TYR A 40 -4.89 5.87 11.33
C TYR A 40 -5.66 5.39 10.08
N VAL A 41 -6.68 6.15 9.68
CA VAL A 41 -7.35 5.95 8.39
C VAL A 41 -6.50 6.60 7.30
N GLN A 42 -5.99 5.78 6.37
CA GLN A 42 -5.14 6.27 5.30
C GLN A 42 -5.89 7.21 4.35
N ALA A 43 -5.26 8.35 4.03
CA ALA A 43 -5.78 9.24 3.00
C ALA A 43 -5.95 8.49 1.67
N PRO A 44 -7.04 8.72 0.92
CA PRO A 44 -7.28 8.05 -0.36
C PRO A 44 -6.10 8.19 -1.33
N ASN A 45 -5.49 9.37 -1.40
CA ASN A 45 -4.31 9.64 -2.23
C ASN A 45 -3.11 8.74 -1.88
N SER A 46 -2.93 8.39 -0.60
CA SER A 46 -1.86 7.49 -0.17
C SER A 46 -2.13 6.05 -0.61
N LEU A 47 -3.38 5.60 -0.50
CA LEU A 47 -3.81 4.28 -0.98
C LEU A 47 -3.63 4.14 -2.49
N LEU A 48 -4.14 5.12 -3.24
CA LEU A 48 -4.04 5.16 -4.70
C LEU A 48 -2.58 5.30 -5.17
N ARG A 49 -1.76 6.07 -4.45
CA ARG A 49 -0.32 6.18 -4.74
C ARG A 49 0.38 4.83 -4.61
N LYS A 50 0.05 4.03 -3.59
CA LYS A 50 0.65 2.70 -3.40
C LYS A 50 0.28 1.79 -4.57
N ASP A 51 -1.01 1.66 -4.88
CA ASP A 51 -1.49 0.82 -5.97
C ASP A 51 -0.92 1.29 -7.32
N ARG A 52 -1.02 2.59 -7.64
CA ARG A 52 -0.43 3.18 -8.85
C ARG A 52 1.06 2.85 -8.97
N ASN A 53 1.83 3.04 -7.90
CA ASN A 53 3.26 2.77 -7.91
C ASN A 53 3.55 1.27 -8.15
N GLU A 54 2.77 0.37 -7.58
CA GLU A 54 2.89 -1.07 -7.84
C GLU A 54 2.54 -1.41 -9.30
N GLN A 55 1.53 -0.77 -9.88
CA GLN A 55 1.22 -0.95 -11.30
C GLN A 55 2.33 -0.42 -12.21
N ILE A 56 2.88 0.76 -11.90
CA ILE A 56 4.03 1.34 -12.62
C ILE A 56 5.22 0.37 -12.60
N ARG A 57 5.56 -0.19 -11.43
CA ARG A 57 6.65 -1.19 -11.32
C ARG A 57 6.37 -2.45 -12.14
N ARG A 58 5.13 -2.94 -12.15
CA ARG A 58 4.72 -4.13 -12.92
C ARG A 58 4.79 -3.91 -14.43
N LYS A 59 4.46 -2.71 -14.91
CA LYS A 59 4.49 -2.35 -16.35
C LYS A 59 5.86 -1.87 -16.82
N PHE A 60 6.80 -1.63 -15.91
CA PHE A 60 8.10 -1.08 -16.25
C PHE A 60 8.97 -2.10 -17.00
N ASP A 61 9.46 -1.72 -18.17
CA ASP A 61 10.26 -2.59 -19.06
C ASP A 61 11.76 -2.24 -19.09
N GLY A 62 12.18 -1.26 -18.27
CA GLY A 62 13.54 -0.75 -18.22
C GLY A 62 13.75 0.58 -18.96
N LYS A 63 12.87 0.95 -19.91
CA LYS A 63 13.04 2.10 -20.81
C LYS A 63 11.76 2.93 -21.02
N ASN A 64 10.57 2.41 -20.73
CA ASN A 64 9.26 3.03 -20.95
C ASN A 64 8.89 4.17 -19.97
N TYR A 65 9.86 4.95 -19.48
CA TYR A 65 9.64 6.02 -18.50
C TYR A 65 8.61 7.07 -18.97
N LYS A 66 8.72 7.49 -20.24
CA LYS A 66 7.85 8.51 -20.83
C LYS A 66 6.41 8.01 -21.03
N GLU A 67 6.26 6.75 -21.41
CA GLU A 67 4.96 6.11 -21.64
C GLU A 67 4.19 5.98 -20.32
N LEU A 68 4.86 5.50 -19.26
CA LEU A 68 4.28 5.42 -17.92
C LEU A 68 3.96 6.80 -17.34
N ALA A 69 4.79 7.80 -17.60
CA ALA A 69 4.54 9.18 -17.18
C ALA A 69 3.25 9.73 -17.80
N LEU A 70 3.03 9.48 -19.09
CA LEU A 70 1.82 9.89 -19.80
C LEU A 70 0.58 9.12 -19.32
N GLU A 71 0.68 7.79 -19.20
CA GLU A 71 -0.42 6.92 -18.78
C GLU A 71 -0.95 7.29 -17.39
N TYR A 72 -0.03 7.53 -16.44
CA TYR A 72 -0.38 7.85 -15.06
C TYR A 72 -0.44 9.34 -14.75
N GLN A 73 -0.27 10.21 -15.77
CA GLN A 73 -0.29 11.67 -15.66
C GLN A 73 0.65 12.21 -14.56
N ILE A 74 1.87 11.70 -14.50
CA ILE A 74 2.91 12.11 -13.55
C ILE A 74 4.20 12.46 -14.29
N SER A 75 5.12 13.14 -13.61
CA SER A 75 6.42 13.46 -14.21
C SER A 75 7.26 12.19 -14.44
N GLU A 76 8.10 12.20 -15.49
CA GLU A 76 9.12 11.15 -15.69
C GLU A 76 10.05 11.01 -14.48
N SER A 77 10.35 12.11 -13.78
CA SER A 77 11.13 12.12 -12.55
C SER A 77 10.48 11.25 -11.46
N THR A 78 9.16 11.36 -11.30
CA THR A 78 8.39 10.54 -10.36
C THR A 78 8.42 9.07 -10.78
N VAL A 79 8.25 8.76 -12.06
CA VAL A 79 8.37 7.38 -12.56
C VAL A 79 9.76 6.81 -12.27
N ARG A 80 10.83 7.57 -12.54
CA ARG A 80 12.22 7.16 -12.27
C ARG A 80 12.45 6.84 -10.79
N LEU A 81 11.91 7.65 -9.88
CA LEU A 81 11.96 7.38 -8.43
C LEU A 81 11.18 6.12 -8.06
N ILE A 82 10.00 5.90 -8.66
CA ILE A 82 9.17 4.73 -8.38
C ILE A 82 9.89 3.44 -8.82
N VAL A 83 10.54 3.43 -9.98
CA VAL A 83 11.15 2.23 -10.57
C VAL A 83 12.65 2.12 -10.32
N GLU A 84 13.24 2.98 -9.49
CA GLU A 84 14.71 3.07 -9.34
C GLU A 84 15.35 1.71 -9.00
N ASP A 85 14.80 1.02 -8.00
CA ASP A 85 15.29 -0.29 -7.57
C ASP A 85 15.09 -1.36 -8.65
N ASP A 86 13.96 -1.32 -9.35
CA ASP A 86 13.65 -2.28 -10.42
C ASP A 86 14.58 -2.07 -11.61
N ALA A 87 14.83 -0.82 -12.00
CA ALA A 87 15.79 -0.45 -13.02
C ALA A 87 17.23 -0.82 -12.61
N ARG A 88 17.59 -0.69 -11.33
CA ARG A 88 18.88 -1.14 -10.80
C ARG A 88 19.00 -2.66 -10.89
N ARG A 89 17.97 -3.42 -10.49
CA ARG A 89 17.94 -4.89 -10.60
C ARG A 89 18.00 -5.37 -12.06
N MET A 90 17.34 -4.69 -12.99
CA MET A 90 17.41 -5.04 -14.41
C MET A 90 18.78 -4.77 -15.02
N ARG A 91 19.49 -3.72 -14.57
CA ARG A 91 20.82 -3.35 -15.08
C ARG A 91 21.97 -4.11 -14.43
N TYR A 92 21.87 -4.37 -13.12
CA TYR A 92 22.95 -4.90 -12.29
C TYR A 92 22.57 -6.17 -11.52
N GLY A 93 21.42 -6.76 -11.84
CA GLY A 93 21.01 -8.04 -11.27
C GLY A 93 21.98 -9.15 -11.69
N PRO A 94 22.14 -10.19 -10.87
CA PRO A 94 22.95 -11.34 -11.23
C PRO A 94 22.44 -11.92 -12.54
N ILE A 95 23.35 -12.07 -13.50
CA ILE A 95 23.03 -12.69 -14.79
C ILE A 95 22.59 -14.13 -14.52
N SER A 96 21.68 -14.67 -15.33
CA SER A 96 21.29 -16.08 -15.23
C SER A 96 22.54 -16.98 -15.21
N GLY A 97 22.71 -17.76 -14.14
CA GLY A 97 23.88 -18.62 -13.90
C GLY A 97 24.97 -18.01 -13.01
N GLN A 98 24.82 -16.77 -12.54
CA GLN A 98 25.76 -16.16 -11.59
C GLN A 98 25.52 -16.69 -10.17
N ILE A 99 26.58 -17.28 -9.58
CA ILE A 99 26.63 -17.69 -8.18
C ILE A 99 27.36 -16.61 -7.35
N ASN A 100 26.93 -16.35 -6.10
CA ASN A 100 27.67 -15.44 -5.24
C ASN A 100 28.96 -16.09 -4.77
N LEU A 101 30.04 -15.31 -4.67
CA LEU A 101 31.34 -15.76 -4.15
C LEU A 101 31.25 -16.33 -2.72
N PHE A 102 30.19 -15.99 -1.99
CA PHE A 102 29.91 -16.46 -0.62
C PHE A 102 28.76 -17.47 -0.52
N ASP A 103 28.20 -17.95 -1.65
CA ASP A 103 27.24 -19.05 -1.65
C ASP A 103 27.98 -20.35 -1.23
N LYS A 104 28.12 -20.53 0.09
CA LYS A 104 28.71 -21.70 0.74
C LYS A 104 27.86 -22.94 0.45
N LYS A 105 28.15 -23.63 -0.64
CA LYS A 105 27.84 -25.05 -0.87
C LYS A 105 28.96 -25.80 -1.61
N MET A 106 30.21 -25.42 -1.38
CA MET A 106 31.38 -26.09 -1.99
C MET A 106 32.58 -26.18 -1.03
N PHE A 107 32.35 -26.37 0.28
CA PHE A 107 33.30 -26.98 1.22
C PHE A 107 32.52 -27.61 2.37
#